data_AF-A0A0K0Y6U6-F1
#
_entry.id   AF-A0A0K0Y6U6-F1
#
_cell.length_a   1.000
_cell.length_b   1.000
_cell.length_c   1.000
_cell.angle_alpha   90.00
_cell.angle_beta   90.00
_cell.angle_gamma   90.00
#
_symmetry.space_group_name_H-M   'P 1'
#
loop_
_entity.id
_entity.type
_entity.pdbx_description
1 polymer ?
#
loop_
_entity_poly.entity_id
_entity_poly.type
_entity_poly.pdbx_seq_one_letter_code
_entity_poly.pdbx_strand_id
1 'polypeptide(L)'
;MKHLLSVLLIALAAPSAAQDFNIDPHLIDRCLAINDETPMRCVGRQADVCAQRNGGGADMVISACLAAEAEVWDGFLNNSYARVLEHAKTHEGMDVGYEQGQLTDAVRDMQRAWIAYRDATCGHALARAMPFGSGAGPAANECQLRETARQVFQLQYVERSYRQ
;
A
#
# COMPACT_ATOMS: atom_id res chain seq x y z
N MET A 1 -54.44 -14.59 -41.72
CA MET A 1 -53.07 -14.53 -42.29
C MET A 1 -52.54 -13.12 -42.10
N LYS A 2 -51.72 -12.88 -41.07
CA LYS A 2 -51.02 -11.62 -40.86
C LYS A 2 -49.65 -11.96 -40.31
N HIS A 3 -48.63 -11.66 -41.10
CA HIS A 3 -47.29 -12.22 -41.01
C HIS A 3 -46.58 -11.81 -39.71
N LEU A 4 -45.94 -12.80 -39.07
CA LEU A 4 -44.92 -12.60 -38.03
C LEU A 4 -43.76 -11.78 -38.63
N LEU A 5 -43.39 -10.67 -37.97
CA LEU A 5 -42.08 -10.04 -38.15
C LEU A 5 -41.30 -10.24 -36.85
N SER A 6 -40.44 -11.26 -36.83
CA SER A 6 -39.46 -11.45 -35.77
C SER A 6 -38.27 -10.51 -36.02
N VAL A 7 -38.14 -9.47 -35.21
CA VAL A 7 -36.96 -8.59 -35.19
C VAL A 7 -35.88 -9.27 -34.36
N LEU A 8 -34.80 -9.71 -35.02
CA LEU A 8 -33.63 -10.30 -34.39
C LEU A 8 -32.75 -9.17 -33.80
N LEU A 9 -32.77 -9.02 -32.48
CA LEU A 9 -31.94 -8.06 -31.74
C LEU A 9 -30.51 -8.61 -31.62
N ILE A 10 -29.59 -8.14 -32.47
CA ILE A 10 -28.16 -8.49 -32.36
C ILE A 10 -27.56 -7.63 -31.24
N ALA A 11 -27.32 -8.23 -30.08
CA ALA A 11 -26.57 -7.60 -29.00
C ALA A 11 -25.09 -7.53 -29.39
N LEU A 12 -24.60 -6.35 -29.79
CA LEU A 12 -23.17 -6.10 -29.87
C LEU A 12 -22.62 -6.05 -28.44
N ALA A 13 -22.00 -7.14 -28.00
CA ALA A 13 -21.17 -7.15 -26.82
C ALA A 13 -19.93 -6.28 -27.11
N ALA A 14 -19.98 -5.00 -26.72
CA ALA A 14 -18.79 -4.17 -26.70
C ALA A 14 -17.80 -4.78 -25.70
N PRO A 15 -16.49 -4.87 -26.02
CA PRO A 15 -15.50 -5.32 -25.05
C PRO A 15 -15.52 -4.35 -23.87
N SER A 16 -15.76 -4.87 -22.67
CA SER A 16 -15.50 -4.13 -21.44
C SER A 16 -13.99 -3.92 -21.35
N ALA A 17 -13.50 -2.70 -21.59
CA ALA A 17 -12.15 -2.35 -21.19
C ALA A 17 -12.11 -2.38 -19.66
N ALA A 18 -11.52 -3.44 -19.10
CA ALA A 18 -11.21 -3.45 -17.67
C ALA A 18 -10.22 -2.30 -17.41
N GLN A 19 -10.52 -1.44 -16.44
CA GLN A 19 -9.60 -0.37 -16.04
C GLN A 19 -8.31 -0.99 -15.50
N ASP A 20 -7.16 -0.51 -15.99
CA ASP A 20 -5.84 -0.98 -15.58
C ASP A 20 -5.33 -0.11 -14.44
N PHE A 21 -5.37 -0.66 -13.23
CA PHE A 21 -4.88 -0.02 -12.01
C PHE A 21 -3.46 -0.46 -11.63
N ASN A 22 -2.76 -1.18 -12.50
CA ASN A 22 -1.44 -1.70 -12.19
C ASN A 22 -0.42 -0.58 -11.97
N ILE A 23 0.38 -0.71 -10.92
CA ILE A 23 1.47 0.21 -10.58
C ILE A 23 2.79 -0.54 -10.65
N ASP A 24 3.69 -0.05 -11.51
CA ASP A 24 5.04 -0.58 -11.64
C ASP A 24 5.92 -0.13 -10.45
N PRO A 25 6.40 -1.06 -9.60
CA PRO A 25 7.25 -0.74 -8.46
C PRO A 25 8.52 0.04 -8.83
N HIS A 26 9.06 -0.16 -10.02
CA HIS A 26 10.27 0.55 -10.47
C HIS A 26 10.07 2.06 -10.57
N LEU A 27 8.83 2.52 -10.75
CA LEU A 27 8.52 3.96 -10.74
C LEU A 27 8.66 4.57 -9.34
N ILE A 28 8.33 3.80 -8.30
CA ILE A 28 8.51 4.19 -6.91
C ILE A 28 10.00 4.19 -6.57
N ASP A 29 10.74 3.13 -6.94
CA ASP A 29 12.20 3.05 -6.74
C ASP A 29 12.93 4.24 -7.36
N ARG A 30 12.58 4.61 -8.61
CA ARG A 30 13.15 5.79 -9.27
C ARG A 30 12.84 7.08 -8.53
N CYS A 31 11.63 7.22 -7.99
CA CYS A 31 11.29 8.39 -7.19
C CYS A 31 12.12 8.45 -5.91
N LEU A 32 12.27 7.32 -5.22
CA LEU A 32 13.07 7.20 -3.98
C LEU A 32 14.53 7.53 -4.22
N ALA A 33 15.11 7.09 -5.35
CA ALA A 33 16.48 7.41 -5.73
C ALA A 33 16.72 8.92 -5.94
N ILE A 34 15.68 9.68 -6.30
CA ILE A 34 15.75 11.14 -6.49
C ILE A 34 15.45 11.90 -5.19
N ASN A 35 14.67 11.31 -4.27
CA ASN A 35 14.17 11.97 -3.06
C ASN A 35 14.60 11.19 -1.80
N ASP A 36 15.87 10.82 -1.71
CA ASP A 36 16.43 10.01 -0.62
C ASP A 36 16.29 10.68 0.76
N GLU A 37 16.45 12.00 0.84
CA GLU A 37 16.26 12.78 2.07
C GLU A 37 14.78 13.02 2.42
N THR A 38 13.88 12.93 1.43
CA THR A 38 12.43 13.20 1.60
C THR A 38 11.57 12.11 0.95
N PRO A 39 11.75 10.83 1.31
CA PRO A 39 11.20 9.71 0.55
C PRO A 39 9.66 9.63 0.63
N MET A 40 9.05 10.22 1.67
CA MET A 40 7.60 10.37 1.77
C MET A 40 6.97 11.14 0.61
N ARG A 41 7.73 11.94 -0.16
CA ARG A 41 7.24 12.63 -1.37
C ARG A 41 6.87 11.68 -2.52
N CYS A 42 7.33 10.43 -2.46
CA CYS A 42 7.06 9.43 -3.47
C CYS A 42 5.75 8.67 -3.23
N VAL A 43 5.25 8.71 -1.99
CA VAL A 43 4.04 8.01 -1.56
C VAL A 43 2.81 8.69 -2.15
N GLY A 44 1.97 7.95 -2.85
CA GLY A 44 0.76 8.43 -3.52
C GLY A 44 0.99 8.97 -4.94
N ARG A 45 2.25 9.17 -5.36
CA ARG A 45 2.54 9.74 -6.67
C ARG A 45 2.11 8.82 -7.81
N GLN A 46 2.24 7.50 -7.64
CA GLN A 46 1.85 6.56 -8.70
C GLN A 46 0.33 6.33 -8.70
N ALA A 47 -0.31 6.40 -7.53
CA ALA A 47 -1.76 6.42 -7.40
C ALA A 47 -2.36 7.64 -8.11
N ASP A 48 -1.75 8.83 -8.00
CA ASP A 48 -2.18 10.03 -8.72
C ASP A 48 -2.10 9.84 -10.25
N VAL A 49 -0.98 9.31 -10.74
CA VAL A 49 -0.79 9.02 -12.18
C VAL A 49 -1.78 7.95 -12.66
N CYS A 50 -2.00 6.91 -11.86
CA CYS A 50 -2.99 5.87 -12.10
C CYS A 50 -4.41 6.44 -12.21
N ALA A 51 -4.79 7.34 -11.30
CA ALA A 51 -6.11 7.93 -11.29
C ALA A 51 -6.33 8.80 -12.54
N GLN A 52 -5.34 9.61 -12.91
CA GLN A 52 -5.38 10.44 -14.13
C GLN A 52 -5.51 9.58 -15.40
N ARG A 53 -4.79 8.46 -15.49
CA ARG A 53 -4.88 7.52 -16.63
C ARG A 53 -6.25 6.84 -16.73
N ASN A 54 -6.94 6.65 -15.60
CA ASN A 54 -8.24 5.96 -15.53
C ASN A 54 -9.44 6.91 -15.48
N GLY A 55 -9.32 8.10 -16.08
CA GLY A 55 -10.41 9.08 -16.22
C GLY A 55 -10.55 10.05 -15.04
N GLY A 56 -9.81 9.83 -13.95
CA GLY A 56 -9.71 10.74 -12.80
C GLY A 56 -11.02 10.97 -12.04
N GLY A 57 -10.93 11.68 -10.91
CA GLY A 57 -12.06 12.35 -10.24
C GLY A 57 -13.12 11.46 -9.57
N ALA A 58 -13.32 10.21 -9.99
CA ALA A 58 -14.23 9.29 -9.33
C ALA A 58 -13.58 8.70 -8.08
N ASP A 59 -14.23 8.84 -6.93
CA ASP A 59 -13.70 8.35 -5.64
C ASP A 59 -13.37 6.85 -5.65
N MET A 60 -14.11 6.06 -6.43
CA MET A 60 -13.82 4.63 -6.62
C MET A 60 -12.52 4.39 -7.40
N VAL A 61 -12.23 5.20 -8.42
CA VAL A 61 -10.99 5.13 -9.22
C VAL A 61 -9.80 5.55 -8.35
N ILE A 62 -9.96 6.63 -7.59
CA ILE A 62 -8.93 7.11 -6.66
C ILE A 62 -8.64 6.04 -5.61
N SER A 63 -9.67 5.46 -5.00
CA SER A 63 -9.52 4.38 -4.01
C SER A 63 -8.79 3.17 -4.58
N ALA A 64 -9.14 2.74 -5.80
CA ALA A 64 -8.50 1.61 -6.46
C ALA A 64 -7.01 1.85 -6.73
N CYS A 65 -6.66 3.04 -7.22
CA CYS A 65 -5.26 3.41 -7.47
C CYS A 65 -4.44 3.55 -6.17
N LEU A 66 -5.04 4.11 -5.10
CA LEU A 66 -4.40 4.17 -3.78
C LEU A 66 -4.14 2.78 -3.20
N ALA A 67 -5.13 1.88 -3.32
CA ALA A 67 -4.98 0.49 -2.90
C ALA A 67 -3.89 -0.24 -3.70
N ALA A 68 -3.87 -0.07 -5.02
CA ALA A 68 -2.84 -0.65 -5.88
C ALA A 68 -1.43 -0.17 -5.50
N GLU A 69 -1.26 1.11 -5.14
CA GLU A 69 0.05 1.59 -4.69
C GLU A 69 0.38 1.02 -3.31
N ALA A 70 -0.62 0.93 -2.41
CA ALA A 70 -0.45 0.36 -1.08
C ALA A 70 0.02 -1.10 -1.14
N GLU A 71 -0.44 -1.90 -2.12
CA GLU A 71 0.05 -3.27 -2.36
C GLU A 71 1.55 -3.29 -2.71
N VAL A 72 2.02 -2.34 -3.52
CA VAL A 72 3.46 -2.21 -3.82
C VAL A 72 4.26 -1.89 -2.55
N TRP A 73 3.77 -0.93 -1.75
CA TRP A 73 4.40 -0.58 -0.48
C TRP A 73 4.36 -1.74 0.54
N ASP A 74 3.32 -2.56 0.56
CA ASP A 74 3.24 -3.75 1.40
C ASP A 74 4.29 -4.79 0.99
N GLY A 75 4.54 -4.95 -0.31
CA GLY A 75 5.66 -5.74 -0.82
C GLY A 75 7.01 -5.26 -0.27
N PHE A 76 7.27 -3.95 -0.31
CA PHE A 76 8.48 -3.37 0.27
C PHE A 76 8.56 -3.54 1.80
N LEU A 77 7.42 -3.45 2.48
CA LEU A 77 7.30 -3.64 3.92
C LEU A 77 7.66 -5.07 4.32
N ASN A 78 7.06 -6.07 3.68
CA ASN A 78 7.32 -7.47 3.97
C ASN A 78 8.77 -7.85 3.70
N ASN A 79 9.35 -7.36 2.59
CA ASN A 79 10.77 -7.55 2.28
C ASN A 79 11.68 -6.93 3.34
N SER A 80 11.36 -5.73 3.83
CA SER A 80 12.16 -5.05 4.85
C SER A 80 12.02 -5.71 6.22
N TYR A 81 10.81 -6.13 6.58
CA TYR A 81 10.54 -6.89 7.79
C TYR A 81 11.31 -8.22 7.83
N ALA A 82 11.33 -8.95 6.72
CA ALA A 82 12.09 -10.21 6.61
C ALA A 82 13.59 -9.99 6.84
N ARG A 83 14.18 -8.93 6.28
CA ARG A 83 15.60 -8.59 6.51
C ARG A 83 15.87 -8.22 7.96
N VAL A 84 15.01 -7.42 8.58
CA VAL A 84 15.14 -7.05 10.00
C VAL A 84 15.09 -8.28 10.90
N LEU A 85 14.16 -9.21 10.64
CA LEU A 85 14.09 -10.47 11.39
C LEU A 85 15.36 -11.32 11.25
N GLU A 86 15.92 -11.41 10.05
CA GLU A 86 17.16 -12.16 9.81
C GLU A 86 18.35 -11.52 10.55
N HIS A 87 18.45 -10.19 10.53
CA HIS A 87 19.47 -9.47 11.30
C HIS A 87 19.32 -9.67 12.79
N ALA A 88 18.09 -9.60 13.32
CA ALA A 88 17.80 -9.84 14.73
C ALA A 88 18.24 -11.24 15.16
N LYS A 89 17.85 -12.27 14.40
CA LYS A 89 18.24 -13.66 14.64
C LYS A 89 19.76 -13.85 14.61
N THR A 90 20.43 -13.20 13.65
CA THR A 90 21.89 -13.28 13.54
C THR A 90 22.57 -12.65 14.76
N HIS A 91 22.11 -11.48 15.22
CA HIS A 91 22.67 -10.81 16.39
C HIS A 91 22.47 -11.59 17.69
N GLU A 92 21.29 -12.16 17.91
CA GLU A 92 21.05 -13.07 19.04
C GLU A 92 22.03 -14.25 19.06
N GLY A 93 22.36 -14.79 17.89
CA GLY A 93 23.30 -15.91 17.78
C GLY A 93 24.77 -15.53 18.04
N MET A 94 25.12 -14.24 17.98
CA MET A 94 26.49 -13.76 18.15
C MET A 94 26.80 -13.28 19.58
N ASP A 95 25.79 -12.85 20.34
CA ASP A 95 25.95 -12.27 21.68
C ASP A 95 25.22 -13.09 22.75
N VAL A 96 25.97 -13.50 23.79
CA VAL A 96 25.45 -14.26 24.94
C VAL A 96 24.55 -13.43 25.87
N GLY A 97 24.43 -12.12 25.64
CA GLY A 97 23.60 -11.20 26.41
C GLY A 97 22.10 -11.27 26.12
N TYR A 98 21.68 -11.99 25.07
CA TYR A 98 20.27 -12.13 24.71
C TYR A 98 19.67 -13.44 25.22
N GLU A 99 18.45 -13.36 25.76
CA GLU A 99 17.62 -14.56 25.91
C GLU A 99 17.19 -15.08 24.54
N GLN A 100 16.91 -16.39 24.45
CA GLN A 100 16.50 -17.02 23.21
C GLN A 100 15.24 -16.34 22.64
N GLY A 101 15.36 -15.75 21.45
CA GLY A 101 14.25 -15.12 20.74
C GLY A 101 13.93 -13.69 21.18
N GLN A 102 14.65 -13.11 22.14
CA GLN A 102 14.37 -11.79 22.70
C GLN A 102 14.27 -10.68 21.63
N LEU A 103 15.24 -10.57 20.72
CA LEU A 103 15.23 -9.60 19.62
C LEU A 103 14.20 -9.95 18.54
N THR A 104 14.10 -11.22 18.14
CA THR A 104 13.14 -11.61 17.09
C THR A 104 11.69 -11.42 17.54
N ASP A 105 11.39 -11.68 18.80
CA ASP A 105 10.08 -11.40 19.40
C ASP A 105 9.84 -9.91 19.55
N ALA A 106 10.84 -9.12 19.95
CA ALA A 106 10.71 -7.65 19.96
C ALA A 106 10.39 -7.07 18.57
N VAL A 107 10.99 -7.59 17.49
CA VAL A 107 10.67 -7.19 16.11
C VAL A 107 9.23 -7.56 15.74
N ARG A 108 8.77 -8.77 16.10
CA ARG A 108 7.38 -9.21 15.86
C ARG A 108 6.38 -8.35 16.61
N ASP A 109 6.65 -8.06 17.88
CA ASP A 109 5.76 -7.28 18.73
C ASP A 109 5.68 -5.83 18.27
N MET A 110 6.81 -5.21 17.89
CA MET A 110 6.82 -3.90 17.24
C MET A 110 5.91 -3.88 16.00
N GLN A 111 6.04 -4.88 15.12
CA GLN A 111 5.26 -4.92 13.89
C GLN A 111 3.76 -5.15 14.15
N ARG A 112 3.39 -5.99 15.13
CA ARG A 112 2.00 -6.21 15.53
C ARG A 112 1.38 -4.96 16.15
N ALA A 113 2.13 -4.27 17.02
CA ALA A 113 1.69 -3.01 17.62
C ALA A 113 1.49 -1.93 16.55
N TRP A 114 2.37 -1.89 15.54
CA TRP A 114 2.21 -0.99 14.40
C TRP A 114 0.92 -1.26 13.61
N ILE A 115 0.54 -2.52 13.36
CA ILE A 115 -0.73 -2.84 12.68
C ILE A 115 -1.92 -2.24 13.43
N ALA A 116 -1.97 -2.41 14.76
CA ALA A 116 -3.03 -1.83 15.58
C ALA A 116 -3.02 -0.28 15.53
N TYR A 117 -1.84 0.34 15.56
CA TYR A 117 -1.69 1.79 15.41
C TYR A 117 -2.19 2.29 14.04
N ARG A 118 -1.80 1.61 12.96
CA ARG A 118 -2.22 1.92 11.59
C ARG A 118 -3.74 1.84 11.48
N ASP A 119 -4.32 0.74 11.94
CA ASP A 119 -5.75 0.49 11.82
C ASP A 119 -6.56 1.52 12.64
N ALA A 120 -6.11 1.87 13.85
CA ALA A 120 -6.72 2.94 14.64
C ALA A 120 -6.59 4.33 13.97
N THR A 121 -5.41 4.64 13.44
CA THR A 121 -5.13 5.90 12.74
C THR A 121 -6.01 6.05 11.50
N CYS A 122 -6.12 4.99 10.69
CA CYS A 122 -6.93 5.01 9.48
C CYS A 122 -8.43 4.87 9.75
N GLY A 123 -8.82 4.23 10.86
CA GLY A 123 -10.19 4.29 11.37
C GLY A 123 -10.62 5.73 11.73
N HIS A 124 -9.73 6.50 12.34
CA HIS A 124 -9.97 7.92 12.61
C HIS A 124 -10.05 8.76 11.30
N ALA A 125 -9.18 8.48 10.32
CA ALA A 125 -9.24 9.14 9.01
C ALA A 125 -10.58 8.86 8.30
N LEU A 126 -11.03 7.61 8.31
CA LEU A 126 -12.34 7.20 7.80
C LEU A 126 -13.47 7.93 8.53
N ALA A 127 -13.48 7.91 9.86
CA ALA A 127 -14.52 8.53 10.68
C ALA A 127 -14.67 10.03 10.38
N ARG A 128 -13.55 10.74 10.21
CA ARG A 128 -13.53 12.14 9.80
C ARG A 128 -14.09 12.36 8.39
N ALA A 129 -13.94 11.39 7.50
CA ALA A 129 -14.33 11.48 6.11
C ALA A 129 -15.80 11.06 5.86
N MET A 130 -16.45 10.39 6.82
CA MET A 130 -17.84 9.93 6.72
C MET A 130 -18.85 11.00 6.26
N PRO A 131 -18.77 12.28 6.70
CA PRO A 131 -19.69 13.32 6.23
C PRO A 131 -19.59 13.63 4.73
N PHE A 132 -18.50 13.23 4.05
CA PHE A 132 -18.27 13.49 2.63
C PHE A 132 -18.69 12.32 1.72
N GLY A 133 -19.42 11.33 2.26
CA GLY A 133 -19.98 10.23 1.47
C GLY A 133 -18.91 9.38 0.80
N SER A 134 -18.90 9.36 -0.53
CA SER A 134 -17.96 8.56 -1.34
C SER A 134 -16.49 8.92 -1.13
N GLY A 135 -16.19 10.15 -0.66
CA GLY A 135 -14.84 10.59 -0.30
C GLY A 135 -14.24 9.85 0.91
N ALA A 136 -15.05 9.10 1.66
CA ALA A 136 -14.59 8.27 2.76
C ALA A 136 -13.65 7.14 2.31
N GLY A 137 -13.89 6.57 1.11
CA GLY A 137 -13.05 5.52 0.53
C GLY A 137 -11.62 5.99 0.26
N PRO A 138 -11.42 7.06 -0.54
CA PRO A 138 -10.09 7.61 -0.79
C PRO A 138 -9.35 7.99 0.49
N ALA A 139 -10.02 8.64 1.45
CA ALA A 139 -9.39 9.07 2.70
C ALA A 139 -8.83 7.90 3.52
N ALA A 140 -9.56 6.78 3.60
CA ALA A 140 -9.10 5.58 4.28
C ALA A 140 -7.93 4.92 3.55
N ASN A 141 -8.01 4.80 2.21
CA ASN A 141 -6.96 4.18 1.40
C ASN A 141 -5.66 5.02 1.39
N GLU A 142 -5.77 6.34 1.34
CA GLU A 142 -4.62 7.25 1.42
C GLU A 142 -3.91 7.11 2.78
N CYS A 143 -4.67 6.99 3.87
CA CYS A 143 -4.09 6.71 5.17
C CYS A 143 -3.34 5.37 5.20
N GLN A 144 -3.97 4.30 4.71
CA GLN A 144 -3.36 2.97 4.66
C GLN A 144 -2.05 2.99 3.86
N LEU A 145 -2.07 3.56 2.66
CA LEU A 145 -0.90 3.77 1.82
C LEU A 145 0.23 4.52 2.57
N ARG A 146 -0.10 5.67 3.17
CA ARG A 146 0.86 6.53 3.87
C ARG A 146 1.50 5.85 5.07
N GLU A 147 0.71 5.15 5.89
CA GLU A 147 1.21 4.47 7.09
C GLU A 147 2.01 3.20 6.75
N THR A 148 1.61 2.46 5.70
CA THR A 148 2.41 1.33 5.17
C THR A 148 3.77 1.81 4.67
N ALA A 149 3.83 2.86 3.86
CA ALA A 149 5.09 3.43 3.39
C ALA A 149 5.98 3.95 4.54
N ARG A 150 5.39 4.63 5.53
CA ARG A 150 6.12 5.06 6.72
C ARG A 150 6.79 3.90 7.44
N GLN A 151 6.09 2.77 7.56
CA GLN A 151 6.64 1.59 8.23
C GLN A 151 7.77 0.94 7.44
N VAL A 152 7.73 0.99 6.10
CA VAL A 152 8.90 0.59 5.28
C VAL A 152 10.13 1.36 5.70
N PHE A 153 10.05 2.69 5.80
CA PHE A 153 11.19 3.53 6.17
C PHE A 153 11.65 3.30 7.61
N GLN A 154 10.71 3.04 8.54
CA GLN A 154 11.05 2.67 9.91
C GLN A 154 11.80 1.32 9.95
N LEU A 155 11.32 0.31 9.23
CA LEU A 155 12.00 -0.99 9.15
C LEU A 155 13.38 -0.87 8.52
N GLN A 156 13.54 -0.05 7.47
CA GLN A 156 14.85 0.22 6.87
C GLN A 156 15.80 0.96 7.82
N TYR A 157 15.27 1.85 8.66
CA TYR A 157 16.05 2.50 9.71
C TYR A 157 16.55 1.47 10.75
N VAL A 158 15.67 0.61 11.24
CA VAL A 158 16.01 -0.50 12.15
C VAL A 158 17.00 -1.47 11.50
N GLU A 159 16.82 -1.80 10.22
CA GLU A 159 17.75 -2.65 9.47
C GLU A 159 19.17 -2.07 9.44
N ARG A 160 19.32 -0.74 9.32
CA ARG A 160 20.63 -0.08 9.35
C ARG A 160 21.27 -0.06 10.73
N SER A 161 20.50 -0.10 11.82
CA SER A 161 21.09 -0.13 13.17
C SER A 161 21.77 -1.46 13.49
N TYR A 162 21.41 -2.54 12.81
CA TYR A 162 22.11 -3.84 12.90
C TYR A 162 23.44 -3.89 12.13
N ARG A 163 23.78 -2.87 11.35
CA ARG A 163 25.03 -2.83 10.58
C ARG A 163 26.11 -1.95 11.21
N GLN A 164 25.76 -1.24 12.27
CA GLN A 164 26.65 -0.37 13.05
C GLN A 164 27.21 -1.15 14.22
#